data_AF-A0A183CIE5-F1
#
_entry.id   AF-A0A183CIE5-F1
#
_cell.length_a   1.000
_cell.length_b   1.000
_cell.length_c   1.000
_cell.angle_alpha   90.00
_cell.angle_beta   90.00
_cell.angle_gamma   90.00
#
_symmetry.space_group_name_H-M   'P 1'
#
loop_
_entity.id
_entity.type
_entity.pdbx_description
1 polymer ?
#
loop_
_entity_poly.entity_id
_entity_poly.type
_entity_poly.pdbx_seq_one_letter_code
_entity_poly.pdbx_strand_id
1 'polypeptide(L)'
;MRVTNPGLTRIGFAFETKAKRIEVSPQQWKLDPKESAYVAITRDALDPSRDSMKDDRVIVKWCRLPERGRAEYFMIGRKEMPIEYNV
;
A
#
# COMPACT_ATOMS: atom_id res chain seq x y z
N MET A 1 -5.15 -2.54 -8.17
CA MET A 1 -5.73 -2.72 -6.81
C MET A 1 -6.55 -1.49 -6.45
N ARG A 2 -7.65 -1.63 -5.69
CA ARG A 2 -8.43 -0.50 -5.18
C ARG A 2 -8.19 -0.32 -3.68
N VAL A 3 -7.89 0.90 -3.26
CA VAL A 3 -7.82 1.30 -1.84
C VAL A 3 -8.99 2.23 -1.56
N THR A 4 -9.77 1.94 -0.53
CA THR A 4 -10.91 2.75 -0.11
C THR A 4 -10.72 3.19 1.32
N ASN A 5 -11.03 4.44 1.64
CA ASN A 5 -11.15 4.91 3.02
C ASN A 5 -12.61 4.76 3.49
N PRO A 6 -12.97 3.69 4.21
CA PRO A 6 -14.33 3.53 4.72
C PRO A 6 -14.62 4.44 5.92
N GLY A 7 -13.63 5.16 6.46
CA GLY A 7 -13.75 5.96 7.66
C GLY A 7 -14.48 7.29 7.46
N LEU A 8 -14.49 8.08 8.53
CA LEU A 8 -15.12 9.41 8.59
C LEU A 8 -14.10 10.55 8.56
N THR A 9 -12.80 10.24 8.64
CA THR A 9 -11.72 11.24 8.65
C THR A 9 -10.77 10.99 7.50
N ARG A 10 -10.10 12.04 7.03
CA ARG A 10 -9.06 11.94 6.01
C ARG A 10 -7.88 11.11 6.52
N ILE A 11 -7.35 10.24 5.65
CA ILE A 11 -6.18 9.40 5.96
C ILE A 11 -5.08 9.61 4.94
N GLY A 12 -3.83 9.47 5.37
CA GLY A 12 -2.69 9.24 4.48
C GLY A 12 -2.38 7.75 4.47
N PHE A 13 -2.02 7.20 3.32
CA PHE A 13 -1.49 5.84 3.22
C PHE A 13 -0.22 5.79 2.40
N ALA A 14 0.61 4.79 2.66
CA ALA A 14 1.82 4.51 1.91
C ALA A 14 2.04 3.00 1.77
N PHE A 15 2.68 2.61 0.67
CA PHE A 15 3.07 1.24 0.39
C PHE A 15 4.55 0.99 0.66
N GLU A 16 4.82 -0.21 1.16
CA GLU A 16 6.15 -0.77 1.34
C GLU A 16 6.16 -2.14 0.67
N THR A 17 7.15 -2.38 -0.19
CA THR A 17 7.39 -3.68 -0.82
C THR A 17 8.75 -4.21 -0.37
N LYS A 18 8.83 -5.51 -0.08
CA LYS A 18 10.09 -6.14 0.36
C LYS A 18 11.01 -6.47 -0.82
N ALA A 19 10.41 -6.84 -1.97
CA ALA A 19 11.16 -7.22 -3.15
C ALA A 19 11.37 -6.01 -4.06
N LYS A 20 12.63 -5.77 -4.46
CA LYS A 20 13.02 -4.67 -5.37
C LYS A 20 12.30 -4.70 -6.72
N ARG A 21 11.85 -5.88 -7.15
CA ARG A 21 11.18 -6.11 -8.43
C ARG A 21 9.69 -5.77 -8.42
N ILE A 22 9.10 -5.40 -7.27
CA ILE A 22 7.69 -5.04 -7.18
C ILE A 22 7.60 -3.54 -6.95
N GLU A 23 6.95 -2.86 -7.89
CA GLU A 23 6.69 -1.44 -7.83
C GLU A 23 5.20 -1.17 -7.60
N VAL A 24 4.91 -0.07 -6.91
CA VAL A 24 3.54 0.34 -6.57
C VAL A 24 3.38 1.82 -6.87
N SER A 25 2.36 2.17 -7.66
CA SER A 25 2.11 3.54 -8.09
C SER A 25 0.62 3.93 -8.01
N PRO A 26 0.25 5.03 -7.34
CA PRO A 26 1.13 5.90 -6.54
C PRO A 26 1.61 5.17 -5.26
N GLN A 27 2.85 5.44 -4.83
CA GLN A 27 3.43 4.81 -3.64
C GLN A 27 2.80 5.33 -2.34
N GLN A 28 2.33 6.57 -2.32
CA GLN A 28 1.64 7.19 -1.21
C GLN A 28 0.54 8.12 -1.71
N TRP A 29 -0.54 8.24 -0.94
CA TRP A 29 -1.65 9.13 -1.28
C TRP A 29 -2.47 9.53 -0.04
N LYS A 30 -3.39 10.46 -0.22
CA LYS A 30 -4.34 10.89 0.81
C LYS A 30 -5.76 10.60 0.33
N LEU A 31 -6.58 10.01 1.20
CA LEU A 31 -7.98 9.74 0.90
C LEU A 31 -8.89 10.49 1.86
N ASP A 32 -9.81 11.25 1.30
CA ASP A 32 -10.97 11.76 2.00
C ASP A 32 -11.90 10.63 2.46
N PRO A 33 -12.82 10.91 3.41
CA PRO A 33 -13.82 9.94 3.82
C PRO A 33 -14.58 9.39 2.62
N LYS A 34 -14.71 8.05 2.55
CA LYS A 34 -15.40 7.30 1.48
C LYS A 34 -14.73 7.39 0.09
N GLU A 35 -13.60 8.06 -0.04
CA GLU A 35 -12.85 8.12 -1.29
C GLU A 35 -12.17 6.77 -1.59
N SER A 36 -12.00 6.50 -2.89
CA SER A 36 -11.21 5.37 -3.37
C SER A 36 -10.15 5.83 -4.37
N ALA A 37 -8.98 5.20 -4.31
CA ALA A 37 -7.93 5.33 -5.31
C ALA A 37 -7.63 3.99 -5.97
N TYR A 38 -7.27 4.04 -7.24
CA TYR A 38 -6.69 2.91 -7.95
C TYR A 38 -5.17 2.98 -7.88
N VAL A 39 -4.57 1.82 -7.62
CA VAL A 39 -3.12 1.65 -7.45
C VAL A 39 -2.67 0.57 -8.41
N ALA A 40 -1.69 0.90 -9.24
CA ALA A 40 -0.98 -0.05 -10.07
C ALA A 40 0.07 -0.78 -9.22
N ILE A 41 0.13 -2.10 -9.37
CA ILE A 41 1.21 -2.93 -8.83
C ILE A 41 1.85 -3.57 -10.05
N THR A 42 3.09 -3.23 -10.31
CA THR A 42 3.87 -3.72 -11.46
C THR A 42 5.04 -4.56 -10.96
N ARG A 43 5.53 -5.43 -11.84
CA ARG A 43 6.69 -6.27 -11.57
C ARG A 43 7.50 -6.46 -12.83
N ASP A 44 8.82 -6.53 -12.68
CA ASP A 44 9.72 -6.99 -13.72
C ASP A 44 9.46 -8.46 -14.10
N ALA A 45 10.03 -8.87 -15.23
CA ALA A 45 9.96 -10.24 -15.72
C ALA A 45 10.46 -11.24 -14.68
N LEU A 46 9.76 -12.38 -14.58
CA LEU A 46 10.01 -13.42 -13.58
C LEU A 46 10.76 -14.59 -14.21
N ASP A 47 11.85 -15.04 -13.57
CA ASP A 47 12.44 -16.35 -13.83
C ASP A 47 12.15 -17.29 -12.66
N PRO A 48 11.17 -18.22 -12.78
CA PRO A 48 10.79 -19.11 -11.68
C PRO A 48 11.89 -20.02 -11.16
N SER A 49 12.94 -20.24 -11.95
CA SER A 49 14.07 -21.07 -11.55
C SER A 49 15.10 -20.31 -10.71
N ARG A 50 15.08 -18.97 -10.75
CA ARG A 50 16.08 -18.10 -10.10
C ARG A 50 15.49 -17.19 -9.03
N ASP A 51 14.26 -16.74 -9.21
CA ASP A 51 13.61 -15.79 -8.31
C ASP A 51 12.95 -16.48 -7.12
N SER A 52 13.37 -16.11 -5.91
CA SER A 52 12.64 -16.50 -4.70
C SER A 52 11.28 -15.82 -4.66
N MET A 53 10.19 -16.59 -4.71
CA MET A 53 8.81 -16.08 -4.72
C MET A 53 8.11 -16.09 -3.35
N LYS A 54 8.70 -16.77 -2.36
CA LYS A 54 7.99 -17.18 -1.12
C LYS A 54 7.57 -16.06 -0.18
N ASP A 55 8.23 -14.89 -0.23
CA ASP A 55 8.06 -13.83 0.77
C ASP A 55 7.54 -12.52 0.19
N ASP A 56 7.15 -12.53 -1.07
CA ASP A 56 6.69 -11.33 -1.76
C ASP A 56 5.35 -10.87 -1.17
N ARG A 57 5.33 -9.61 -0.76
CA ARG A 57 4.17 -8.98 -0.15
C ARG A 57 4.18 -7.48 -0.42
N VAL A 58 2.99 -6.92 -0.52
CA VAL A 58 2.76 -5.48 -0.48
C VAL A 58 2.20 -5.14 0.89
N ILE A 59 2.86 -4.24 1.59
CA ILE A 59 2.43 -3.75 2.89
C ILE A 59 1.82 -2.37 2.67
N VAL A 60 0.59 -2.16 3.14
CA VAL A 60 0.00 -0.82 3.22
C VAL A 60 -0.04 -0.38 4.67
N LYS A 61 0.43 0.84 4.92
CA LYS A 61 0.38 1.51 6.21
C LYS A 61 -0.46 2.77 6.06
N TRP A 62 -1.27 3.11 7.06
CA TRP A 62 -2.07 4.33 7.02
C TRP A 62 -2.14 5.02 8.38
N CYS A 63 -2.26 6.34 8.31
CA CYS A 63 -2.36 7.24 9.45
C CYS A 63 -3.54 8.19 9.30
N ARG A 64 -4.04 8.70 10.43
CA ARG A 64 -4.98 9.81 10.42
C ARG A 64 -4.20 11.05 10.05
N LEU A 65 -4.68 11.80 9.06
CA LEU A 65 -4.12 13.12 8.81
C LEU A 65 -4.60 14.04 9.93
N PRO A 66 -3.69 14.81 10.56
CA PRO A 66 -4.10 15.74 11.59
C PRO A 66 -5.05 16.80 11.00
N GLU A 67 -6.07 17.15 11.78
CA GLU A 67 -6.87 18.34 11.51
C GLU A 67 -6.01 19.59 11.71
N ARG A 68 -6.37 20.69 11.04
CA ARG A 68 -5.61 21.95 11.12
C ARG A 68 -5.38 22.32 12.59
N GLY A 69 -4.11 22.53 12.98
CA GLY A 69 -3.71 22.87 14.34
C GLY A 69 -3.25 21.69 15.22
N ARG A 70 -3.26 20.44 14.72
CA ARG A 70 -2.62 19.30 15.39
C ARG A 70 -1.33 18.92 14.65
N ALA A 71 -0.23 18.72 15.40
CA ALA A 71 1.10 18.50 14.83
C ALA A 71 1.41 17.02 14.52
N GLU A 72 0.61 16.08 15.03
CA GLU A 72 1.01 14.68 15.08
C GLU A 72 0.17 13.79 14.16
N TYR A 73 0.86 13.00 13.35
CA TYR A 73 0.30 11.92 12.56
C TYR A 73 0.20 10.67 13.45
N PHE A 74 -1.01 10.15 13.63
CA PHE A 74 -1.20 8.91 14.37
C PHE A 74 -1.29 7.75 13.40
N MET A 75 -0.32 6.84 13.48
CA MET A 75 -0.39 5.56 12.79
C MET A 75 -1.63 4.81 13.26
N ILE A 76 -2.57 4.54 12.34
CA ILE A 76 -3.82 3.85 12.66
C ILE A 76 -3.67 2.36 12.41
N GLY A 77 -3.01 1.98 11.32
CA GLY A 77 -2.97 0.57 10.95
C GLY A 77 -1.98 0.23 9.86
N ARG A 78 -1.84 -1.08 9.70
CA ARG A 78 -0.98 -1.75 8.74
C ARG A 78 -1.68 -3.01 8.26
N LYS A 79 -1.60 -3.30 6.97
CA LYS A 79 -2.09 -4.54 6.37
C LYS A 79 -1.01 -5.09 5.44
N GLU A 80 -0.68 -6.36 5.62
CA GLU A 80 0.19 -7.09 4.70
C GLU A 80 -0.69 -7.86 3.70
N MET A 81 -0.32 -7.78 2.42
CA MET A 81 -0.99 -8.49 1.34
C MET A 81 0.05 -9.39 0.67
N PRO A 82 0.02 -10.72 0.92
CA PRO A 82 0.93 -11.65 0.27
C PRO A 82 0.65 -11.70 -1.23
N ILE A 83 1.70 -11.93 -2.03
CA ILE A 83 1.59 -12.13 -3.47
C ILE A 83 1.74 -13.61 -3.76
N GLU A 84 0.77 -14.16 -4.47
CA GLU A 84 0.79 -15.52 -4.98
C GLU A 84 1.13 -15.50 -6.47
N TYR A 85 1.99 -16.44 -6.87
CA TYR A 85 2.39 -16.62 -8.27
C TYR A 85 1.75 -17.90 -8.80
N ASN A 86 0.88 -17.75 -9.79
CA ASN A 86 0.32 -18.87 -10.52
C ASN A 86 1.20 -19.11 -11.75
N VAL A 87 2.10 -20.10 -11.65
CA VAL A 87 3.09 -20.47 -12.68
C VAL A 87 2.66 -21.77 -13.34
#